data_AF-A0A501XZV4-F1
#
_entry.id   AF-A0A501XZV4-F1
#
_cell.length_a   1.000
_cell.length_b   1.000
_cell.length_c   1.000
_cell.angle_alpha   90.00
_cell.angle_beta   90.00
_cell.angle_gamma   90.00
#
_symmetry.space_group_name_H-M   'P 1'
#
loop_
_entity.id
_entity.type
_entity.pdbx_description
1 polymer ?
#
loop_
_entity_poly.entity_id
_entity_poly.type
_entity_poly.pdbx_seq_one_letter_code
_entity_poly.pdbx_strand_id
1 'polypeptide(L)'
;MKARNENQKDKAKLELTIKICQHLLMGKIICLDDSQINCWPNANFPIISPTEAKKRGLVLKNGQTPVCSYSFTLSNANGRGSGYYYLASQFKPKPIKKPEAA
;
A
#
# COMPACT_ATOMS: atom_id res chain seq x y z
N MET A 1 -25.77 2.71 25.98
CA MET A 1 -24.36 3.13 25.92
C MET A 1 -23.66 2.58 24.66
N LYS A 2 -23.95 3.06 23.44
CA LYS A 2 -23.27 2.60 22.20
C LYS A 2 -22.35 3.66 21.55
N ALA A 3 -22.67 4.95 21.68
CA ALA A 3 -21.95 6.04 21.01
C ALA A 3 -20.50 6.30 21.49
N ARG A 4 -20.13 5.92 22.72
CA ARG A 4 -18.77 6.17 23.25
C ARG A 4 -17.70 5.31 22.55
N ASN A 5 -18.05 4.10 22.10
CA ASN A 5 -17.10 3.16 21.49
C ASN A 5 -16.82 3.47 20.00
N GLU A 6 -17.79 4.03 19.28
CA GLU A 6 -17.62 4.43 17.87
C GLU A 6 -16.66 5.62 17.76
N ASN A 7 -16.84 6.64 18.60
CA ASN A 7 -15.93 7.78 18.67
C ASN A 7 -14.47 7.39 18.97
N GLN A 8 -14.23 6.32 19.75
CA GLN A 8 -12.86 5.86 20.03
C GLN A 8 -12.23 5.13 18.84
N LYS A 9 -12.99 4.30 18.13
CA LYS A 9 -12.51 3.61 16.92
C LYS A 9 -12.23 4.59 15.80
N ASP A 10 -13.11 5.57 15.62
CA ASP A 10 -12.95 6.61 14.60
C ASP A 10 -11.77 7.53 14.95
N LYS A 11 -11.59 7.88 16.24
CA LYS A 11 -10.38 8.57 16.71
C LYS A 11 -9.11 7.79 16.38
N ALA A 12 -9.06 6.49 16.66
CA ALA A 12 -7.88 5.66 16.37
C ALA A 12 -7.57 5.59 14.87
N LYS A 13 -8.60 5.50 14.01
CA LYS A 13 -8.43 5.57 12.55
C LYS A 13 -7.86 6.92 12.12
N LEU A 14 -8.41 8.03 12.63
CA LEU A 14 -7.94 9.38 12.33
C LEU A 14 -6.48 9.58 12.76
N GLU A 15 -6.12 9.15 13.97
CA GLU A 15 -4.73 9.21 14.46
C GLU A 15 -3.78 8.41 13.56
N LEU A 16 -4.19 7.22 13.13
CA LEU A 16 -3.41 6.40 12.21
C LEU A 16 -3.27 7.05 10.82
N THR A 17 -4.35 7.59 10.27
CA THR A 17 -4.31 8.33 9.00
C THR A 17 -3.38 9.55 9.08
N ILE A 18 -3.45 10.33 10.17
CA ILE A 18 -2.54 11.46 10.40
C ILE A 18 -1.08 10.98 10.45
N LYS A 19 -0.82 9.87 11.17
CA LYS A 19 0.53 9.28 11.25
C LYS A 19 1.03 8.84 9.88
N ILE A 20 0.18 8.23 9.04
CA ILE A 20 0.51 7.86 7.66
C ILE A 20 0.90 9.11 6.86
N CYS A 21 0.09 10.16 6.90
CA CYS A 21 0.35 11.41 6.19
C CYS A 21 1.68 12.06 6.63
N GLN A 22 1.99 12.04 7.93
CA GLN A 22 3.27 12.54 8.44
C GLN A 22 4.45 11.73 7.88
N HIS A 23 4.36 10.40 7.84
CA HIS A 23 5.42 9.56 7.26
C HIS A 23 5.62 9.84 5.77
N LEU A 24 4.52 10.02 5.01
CA LEU A 24 4.57 10.40 3.60
C LEU A 24 5.27 11.74 3.39
N LEU A 25 4.94 12.76 4.20
CA LEU A 25 5.59 14.07 4.14
C LEU A 25 7.09 13.99 4.46
N MET A 26 7.48 13.10 5.36
CA MET A 26 8.88 12.88 5.74
C MET A 26 9.63 11.95 4.78
N GLY A 27 8.97 11.36 3.78
CA GLY A 27 9.56 10.34 2.91
C GLY A 27 9.97 9.06 3.64
N LYS A 28 9.35 8.75 4.79
CA LYS A 28 9.64 7.56 5.59
C LYS A 28 8.68 6.43 5.25
N ILE A 29 9.20 5.21 5.22
CA ILE A 29 8.38 4.00 5.07
C ILE A 29 7.60 3.78 6.36
N ILE A 30 6.29 3.51 6.25
CA ILE A 30 5.46 3.09 7.37
C ILE A 30 5.14 1.59 7.29
N CYS A 31 5.22 0.89 8.42
CA CYS A 31 4.81 -0.50 8.53
C CYS A 31 3.34 -0.56 8.96
N LEU A 32 2.48 -1.22 8.17
CA LEU A 32 1.06 -1.38 8.46
C LEU A 32 0.66 -2.87 8.40
N ASP A 33 -0.20 -3.30 9.31
CA ASP A 33 -0.88 -4.59 9.17
C ASP A 33 -2.06 -4.48 8.18
N ASP A 34 -2.55 -5.62 7.70
CA ASP A 34 -3.62 -5.69 6.69
C ASP A 34 -4.87 -4.88 7.08
N SER A 35 -5.28 -4.93 8.34
CA SER A 35 -6.42 -4.15 8.86
C SER A 35 -6.18 -2.64 8.87
N GLN A 36 -4.92 -2.21 8.95
CA GLN A 36 -4.50 -0.82 9.02
C GLN A 36 -4.37 -0.16 7.63
N ILE A 37 -4.20 -0.96 6.57
CA ILE A 37 -4.14 -0.47 5.18
C ILE A 37 -5.39 0.35 4.81
N ASN A 38 -6.55 0.02 5.38
CA ASN A 38 -7.80 0.77 5.16
C ASN A 38 -7.75 2.22 5.64
N CYS A 39 -6.79 2.60 6.49
CA CYS A 39 -6.62 3.98 6.96
C CYS A 39 -5.77 4.83 6.02
N TRP A 40 -5.27 4.25 4.92
CA TRP A 40 -4.48 4.96 3.93
C TRP A 40 -5.33 6.03 3.20
N PRO A 41 -4.83 7.27 3.00
CA PRO A 41 -5.53 8.35 2.30
C PRO A 41 -5.56 8.14 0.78
N ASN A 42 -6.19 7.04 0.34
CA ASN A 42 -6.12 6.50 -1.01
C ASN A 42 -6.71 7.43 -2.09
N ALA A 43 -7.64 8.32 -1.71
CA ALA A 43 -8.25 9.28 -2.62
C ALA A 43 -7.22 10.23 -3.26
N ASN A 44 -6.21 10.63 -2.49
CA ASN A 44 -5.17 11.55 -2.95
C ASN A 44 -3.86 10.82 -3.29
N PHE A 45 -3.58 9.71 -2.60
CA PHE A 45 -2.32 8.99 -2.71
C PHE A 45 -2.56 7.51 -2.98
N PRO A 46 -3.03 7.13 -4.19
CA PRO A 46 -3.33 5.75 -4.48
C PRO A 46 -2.08 4.88 -4.36
N ILE A 47 -2.19 3.78 -3.61
CA ILE A 47 -1.12 2.79 -3.46
C ILE A 47 -1.44 1.49 -4.19
N ILE A 48 -0.39 0.82 -4.66
CA ILE A 48 -0.50 -0.47 -5.35
C ILE A 48 0.72 -1.33 -5.04
N SER A 49 0.50 -2.64 -4.89
CA SER A 49 1.58 -3.60 -4.72
C SER A 49 2.18 -3.98 -6.08
N PRO A 50 3.46 -4.37 -6.16
CA PRO A 50 4.07 -4.82 -7.42
C PRO A 50 3.30 -5.98 -8.08
N THR A 51 2.73 -6.89 -7.28
CA THR A 51 1.93 -8.02 -7.76
C THR A 51 0.66 -7.54 -8.45
N GLU A 52 -0.06 -6.60 -7.85
CA GLU A 52 -1.29 -6.04 -8.42
C GLU A 52 -0.99 -5.16 -9.66
N ALA A 53 0.11 -4.40 -9.61
CA ALA A 53 0.59 -3.63 -10.75
C ALA A 53 0.91 -4.53 -11.96
N LYS A 54 1.56 -5.68 -11.72
CA LYS A 54 1.88 -6.66 -12.78
C LYS A 54 0.62 -7.20 -13.45
N LYS A 55 -0.46 -7.48 -12.70
CA LYS A 55 -1.75 -7.91 -13.27
C LYS A 55 -2.36 -6.85 -14.20
N ARG A 56 -2.09 -5.57 -13.91
CA ARG A 56 -2.53 -4.42 -14.72
C ARG A 56 -1.56 -4.07 -15.87
N GLY A 57 -0.56 -4.91 -16.13
CA GLY A 57 0.44 -4.64 -17.16
C GLY A 57 1.37 -3.47 -16.84
N LEU A 58 1.52 -3.13 -15.57
CA LEU A 58 2.40 -2.07 -15.09
C LEU A 58 3.71 -2.64 -14.52
N VAL A 59 4.77 -1.85 -14.57
CA VAL A 59 6.08 -2.13 -13.98
C VAL A 59 6.55 -0.93 -13.17
N LEU A 60 7.22 -1.18 -12.05
CA LEU A 60 7.75 -0.11 -11.20
C LEU A 60 8.85 0.65 -11.98
N LYS A 61 8.88 1.98 -11.87
CA LYS A 61 10.00 2.78 -12.38
C LYS A 61 11.28 2.41 -11.59
N ASN A 62 12.44 2.52 -12.22
CA ASN A 62 13.69 2.18 -11.55
C ASN A 62 13.97 3.14 -10.38
N GLY A 63 14.54 2.62 -9.29
CA GLY A 63 14.97 3.41 -8.13
C GLY A 63 13.83 3.97 -7.26
N GLN A 64 12.59 3.48 -7.43
CA GLN A 64 11.48 3.94 -6.61
C GLN A 64 11.52 3.31 -5.22
N THR A 65 11.32 4.13 -4.19
CA THR A 65 11.23 3.69 -2.81
C THR A 65 9.79 3.34 -2.45
N PRO A 66 9.58 2.27 -1.65
CA PRO A 66 8.26 1.96 -1.13
C PRO A 66 7.80 3.06 -0.18
N VAL A 67 6.49 3.22 -0.05
CA VAL A 67 5.88 4.15 0.91
C VAL A 67 5.32 3.43 2.13
N CYS A 68 5.02 2.14 1.98
CA CYS A 68 4.52 1.32 3.06
C CYS A 68 5.03 -0.12 2.91
N SER A 69 5.38 -0.75 4.02
CA SER A 69 5.54 -2.19 4.13
C SER A 69 4.32 -2.79 4.84
N TYR A 70 3.93 -3.99 4.45
CA TYR A 70 2.82 -4.69 5.08
C TYR A 70 3.17 -6.13 5.42
N SER A 71 2.49 -6.65 6.45
CA SER A 71 2.60 -8.05 6.86
C SER A 71 1.23 -8.64 7.10
N PHE A 72 1.07 -9.92 6.77
CA PHE A 72 -0.17 -10.65 7.00
C PHE A 72 0.13 -12.08 7.42
N THR A 73 -0.76 -12.65 8.24
CA THR A 73 -0.65 -14.03 8.71
C THR A 73 -1.35 -14.96 7.72
N LEU A 74 -0.69 -16.05 7.34
CA LEU A 74 -1.28 -17.10 6.53
C LEU A 74 -2.03 -18.07 7.45
N SER A 75 -3.36 -17.96 7.49
CA SER A 75 -4.24 -18.72 8.37
C SER A 75 -4.05 -20.23 8.30
N ASN A 76 -3.61 -20.77 7.15
CA ASN A 76 -3.55 -22.20 6.89
C ASN A 76 -2.14 -22.81 6.97
N ALA A 77 -1.10 -22.01 7.24
CA ALA A 77 0.28 -22.46 7.06
C ALA A 77 1.25 -22.06 8.20
N ASN A 78 0.76 -21.48 9.30
CA ASN A 78 1.61 -20.92 10.37
C ASN A 78 2.76 -20.03 9.81
N GLY A 79 2.51 -19.38 8.67
CA GLY A 79 3.47 -18.57 7.94
C GLY A 79 3.09 -17.10 7.99
N ARG A 80 4.07 -16.23 7.73
CA ARG A 80 3.85 -14.79 7.61
C ARG A 80 4.19 -14.35 6.19
N GLY A 81 3.23 -13.74 5.51
CA GLY A 81 3.46 -13.03 4.27
C GLY A 81 3.88 -11.59 4.57
N SER A 82 4.72 -11.03 3.72
CA SER A 82 5.05 -9.61 3.76
C SER A 82 5.20 -9.05 2.35
N GLY A 83 5.07 -7.74 2.22
CA GLY A 83 5.21 -7.05 0.95
C GLY A 83 5.34 -5.55 1.12
N TYR A 84 5.37 -4.86 -0.01
CA TYR A 84 5.48 -3.41 -0.07
C TYR A 84 4.41 -2.80 -0.96
N TYR A 85 3.97 -1.61 -0.57
CA TYR A 85 3.16 -0.71 -1.36
C TYR A 85 3.99 0.47 -1.83
N TYR A 86 3.70 0.86 -3.07
CA TYR A 86 4.29 1.99 -3.76
C TYR A 86 3.15 2.90 -4.22
N LEU A 87 3.42 4.18 -4.45
CA LEU A 87 2.44 5.08 -5.05
C LEU A 87 2.17 4.63 -6.48
N ALA A 88 0.91 4.66 -6.92
CA ALA A 88 0.53 4.26 -8.27
C ALA A 88 1.28 5.06 -9.36
N SER A 89 1.58 6.33 -9.08
CA SER A 89 2.37 7.21 -9.95
C SER A 89 3.82 6.76 -10.18
N GLN A 90 4.34 5.86 -9.33
CA GLN A 90 5.68 5.28 -9.45
C GLN A 90 5.74 4.12 -10.45
N PHE A 91 4.61 3.67 -10.99
CA PHE A 91 4.57 2.64 -12.01
C PHE A 91 4.47 3.26 -13.41
N LYS A 92 4.88 2.48 -14.41
CA LYS A 92 4.74 2.79 -15.84
C LYS A 92 4.17 1.57 -16.58
N PRO A 93 3.50 1.76 -17.73
CA PRO A 93 3.11 0.65 -18.57
C PRO A 93 4.30 -0.22 -18.95
N LYS A 94 4.12 -1.54 -18.92
CA LYS A 94 5.13 -2.49 -19.40
C LYS A 94 5.29 -2.28 -20.91
N PRO A 95 6.52 -2.14 -21.42
CA PRO A 95 6.73 -2.04 -22.86
C PRO A 95 6.23 -3.32 -23.53
N ILE A 96 5.33 -3.16 -24.50
CA ILE A 96 4.89 -4.25 -25.37
C ILE A 96 6.09 -4.57 -26.26
N LYS A 97 6.65 -5.78 -26.13
CA LYS A 97 7.61 -6.27 -27.13
C LYS A 97 6.84 -6.36 -28.45
N LYS A 98 7.18 -5.55 -29.45
CA LYS A 98 6.74 -5.82 -30.82
C LYS A 98 7.22 -7.23 -31.18
N PRO A 99 6.38 -8.08 -31.81
CA PRO A 99 6.87 -9.33 -32.34
C PRO A 99 8.02 -9.01 -33.30
N GLU A 100 9.16 -9.61 -33.05
CA GLU A 100 10.32 -9.60 -33.94
C GLU A 100 9.83 -10.19 -35.25
N ALA A 101 9.82 -9.37 -36.31
CA ALA A 101 9.39 -9.82 -37.63
C ALA A 101 10.34 -10.93 -38.06
N ALA A 102 9.82 -12.17 -38.10
CA ALA A 102 10.49 -13.33 -38.66
C ALA A 102 10.60 -13.21 -40.18
#